data_AF-A0AAW9BR76-F1
#
_entry.id   AF-A0AAW9BR76-F1
#
_cell.length_a   1.000
_cell.length_b   1.000
_cell.length_c   1.000
_cell.angle_alpha   90.00
_cell.angle_beta   90.00
_cell.angle_gamma   90.00
#
_symmetry.space_group_name_H-M   'P 1'
#
loop_
_entity.id
_entity.type
_entity.pdbx_description
1 polymer ?
#
loop_
_entity_poly.entity_id
_entity_poly.type
_entity_poly.pdbx_seq_one_letter_code
_entity_poly.pdbx_strand_id
1 'polypeptide(L)' 'SLKLLDVNEQQLKSLVCTLHLIACSWLAYQSAMASKTSITEQMVKQGMLQMLNVVKPVATEQGLEQLQLLEEAVSTLQG' A
#
# COMPACT_ATOMS: atom_id res chain seq x y z
N SER A 1 16.94 7.66 -13.64
CA SER A 1 15.69 7.32 -12.95
C SER A 1 15.32 5.88 -13.31
N LEU A 2 15.00 5.02 -12.34
CA LEU A 2 14.88 3.56 -12.50
C LEU A 2 13.62 3.09 -13.26
N LYS A 3 12.73 3.99 -13.73
CA LYS A 3 11.50 3.67 -14.49
C LYS A 3 10.73 2.46 -13.91
N LEU A 4 10.48 2.49 -12.60
CA LEU A 4 9.83 1.39 -11.88
C LEU A 4 8.31 1.34 -12.11
N LEU A 5 7.72 2.42 -12.60
CA LEU A 5 6.29 2.53 -12.85
C LEU A 5 6.06 2.90 -14.31
N ASP A 6 5.08 2.26 -14.93
CA ASP A 6 4.56 2.59 -16.25
C ASP A 6 3.24 3.35 -16.10
N VAL A 7 3.36 4.65 -15.79
CA VAL A 7 2.22 5.54 -15.55
C VAL A 7 2.36 6.84 -16.31
N ASN A 8 1.26 7.31 -16.89
CA ASN A 8 1.16 8.68 -17.38
C ASN A 8 0.82 9.66 -16.24
N GLU A 9 0.88 10.97 -16.52
CA GLU A 9 0.69 12.01 -15.50
C GLU A 9 -0.70 11.98 -14.85
N GLN A 10 -1.74 11.67 -15.62
CA GLN A 10 -3.12 11.59 -15.12
C GLN A 10 -3.28 10.38 -14.19
N GLN A 11 -2.76 9.23 -14.60
CA GLN A 11 -2.74 8.02 -13.78
C GLN A 11 -1.93 8.22 -12.51
N LEU A 12 -0.79 8.92 -12.59
CA LEU A 12 0.04 9.23 -11.43
C LEU A 12 -0.72 10.10 -10.41
N LYS A 13 -1.43 11.15 -10.85
CA LYS A 13 -2.27 11.98 -9.98
C LYS A 13 -3.35 11.16 -9.28
N SER A 14 -4.01 10.27 -10.03
CA SER A 14 -5.01 9.36 -9.47
C SER A 14 -4.40 8.39 -8.47
N LEU A 15 -3.25 7.79 -8.79
CA LEU A 15 -2.55 6.84 -7.93
C LEU A 15 -2.16 7.49 -6.60
N VAL A 16 -1.55 8.67 -6.64
CA VAL A 16 -1.17 9.44 -5.44
C VAL A 16 -2.39 9.76 -4.58
N CYS A 17 -3.51 10.16 -5.19
CA CYS A 17 -4.74 10.42 -4.47
C CYS A 17 -5.26 9.17 -3.77
N THR A 18 -5.33 8.02 -4.47
CA THR A 18 -5.75 6.75 -3.88
C THR A 18 -4.85 6.32 -2.73
N LEU A 19 -3.53 6.41 -2.90
CA LEU A 19 -2.56 6.09 -1.84
C LEU A 19 -2.73 6.99 -0.61
N HIS A 20 -2.96 8.29 -0.83
CA HIS A 20 -3.21 9.24 0.25
C HIS A 20 -4.51 8.92 1.00
N LEU A 21 -5.59 8.60 0.28
CA LEU A 21 -6.85 8.19 0.88
C LEU A 21 -6.71 6.93 1.74
N ILE A 22 -5.97 5.93 1.26
CA ILE A 22 -5.66 4.72 2.04
C ILE A 22 -4.88 5.12 3.28
N ALA A 23 -3.76 5.83 3.16
CA ALA A 23 -2.90 6.18 4.28
C ALA A 23 -3.65 6.96 5.39
N CYS A 24 -4.51 7.91 5.01
CA CYS A 24 -5.24 8.74 5.96
C CYS A 24 -6.49 8.07 6.54
N SER A 25 -7.15 7.20 5.78
CA SER A 25 -8.46 6.66 6.14
C SER A 25 -8.44 5.20 6.59
N TRP A 26 -7.34 4.48 6.35
CA TRP A 26 -7.26 3.03 6.59
C TRP A 26 -7.57 2.65 8.04
N LEU A 27 -6.91 3.28 9.01
CA LEU A 27 -7.12 2.95 10.41
C LEU A 27 -8.52 3.36 10.90
N ALA A 28 -9.03 4.51 10.45
CA ALA A 28 -10.39 4.94 10.75
C ALA A 28 -11.42 3.95 10.20
N TYR A 29 -11.24 3.50 8.96
CA TYR A 29 -12.06 2.47 8.33
C TYR A 29 -12.02 1.15 9.10
N GLN A 30 -10.81 0.67 9.43
CA GLN A 30 -10.64 -0.58 10.18
C GLN A 30 -11.24 -0.50 11.59
N SER A 31 -11.08 0.63 12.30
CA SER A 31 -11.67 0.85 13.61
C SER A 31 -13.20 0.91 13.58
N ALA A 32 -13.80 1.41 12.48
CA ALA A 32 -15.25 1.40 12.31
C ALA A 32 -15.79 -0.01 12.02
N MET A 33 -15.03 -0.83 11.29
CA MET A 33 -15.41 -2.19 10.90
C MET A 33 -15.15 -3.24 11.98
N ALA A 34 -14.18 -3.02 12.86
CA ALA A 34 -13.85 -3.94 13.93
C ALA A 34 -14.60 -3.56 15.22
N SER A 35 -15.35 -4.50 15.79
CA SER A 35 -16.16 -4.27 17.00
C SER A 35 -15.27 -3.97 18.22
N LYS A 36 -15.04 -2.68 18.51
CA LYS A 36 -14.33 -2.17 19.71
C LYS A 36 -12.92 -2.76 19.94
N THR A 37 -12.18 -3.06 18.88
CA THR A 37 -10.76 -3.47 19.01
C THR A 37 -9.83 -2.29 18.88
N SER A 38 -8.83 -2.22 19.77
CA SER A 38 -7.72 -1.28 19.65
C SER A 38 -6.97 -1.48 18.33
N ILE A 39 -6.38 -0.40 17.80
CA ILE A 39 -5.53 -0.47 16.62
C ILE A 39 -4.35 -1.40 16.92
N THR A 40 -4.16 -2.43 16.09
CA THR A 40 -3.04 -3.37 16.19
C THR A 40 -1.98 -3.09 15.13
N GLU A 41 -0.76 -3.54 15.38
CA GLU A 41 0.31 -3.49 14.39
C GLU A 41 -0.05 -4.28 13.12
N GLN A 42 -0.79 -5.39 13.27
CA GLN A 42 -1.30 -6.16 12.13
C GLN A 42 -2.22 -5.32 11.23
N MET A 43 -3.07 -4.47 11.82
CA MET A 43 -3.90 -3.55 11.04
C MET A 43 -3.03 -2.56 10.26
N VAL A 44 -1.95 -2.06 10.84
CA VAL A 44 -1.00 -1.18 10.13
C VAL A 44 -0.33 -1.91 8.96
N LYS A 45 0.18 -3.14 9.19
CA LYS A 45 0.79 -3.98 8.15
C LYS A 45 -0.15 -4.24 6.99
N GLN A 46 -1.42 -4.56 7.28
CA GLN A 46 -2.42 -4.75 6.23
C GLN A 46 -2.64 -3.48 5.40
N GLY A 47 -2.59 -2.29 6.01
CA GLY A 47 -2.69 -1.02 5.28
C GLY A 47 -1.52 -0.81 4.33
N MET A 48 -0.30 -1.11 4.78
CA MET A 48 0.89 -1.08 3.93
C MET A 48 0.78 -2.05 2.75
N LEU A 49 0.34 -3.29 3.00
CA LEU A 49 0.13 -4.29 1.94
C LEU A 49 -0.95 -3.84 0.93
N GLN A 50 -2.02 -3.19 1.40
CA GLN A 50 -3.03 -2.63 0.51
C GLN A 50 -2.47 -1.54 -0.40
N MET A 51 -1.60 -0.66 0.12
CA MET A 51 -0.92 0.33 -0.71
C MET A 51 -0.06 -0.34 -1.79
N LEU A 52 0.68 -1.40 -1.48
CA LEU A 52 1.46 -2.16 -2.47
C LEU A 52 0.56 -2.77 -3.55
N ASN A 53 -0.57 -3.37 -3.16
CA ASN A 53 -1.52 -3.96 -4.10
C ASN A 53 -2.12 -2.94 -5.07
N VAL A 54 -2.27 -1.67 -4.67
CA VAL A 54 -2.73 -0.60 -5.56
C VAL A 54 -1.64 -0.17 -6.56
N VAL A 55 -0.37 -0.29 -6.20
CA VAL A 55 0.76 0.12 -7.07
C VAL A 55 1.17 -0.98 -8.05
N LYS A 56 1.08 -2.26 -7.67
CA LYS A 56 1.48 -3.41 -8.51
C LYS A 56 0.96 -3.38 -9.96
N PRO A 57 -0.32 -3.04 -10.25
CA PRO A 57 -0.85 -3.07 -11.62
C PRO A 57 -0.20 -2.07 -12.58
N VAL A 58 0.48 -1.06 -12.05
CA VAL A 58 1.15 -0.02 -12.85
C VAL A 58 2.67 -0.06 -12.72
N ALA A 59 3.20 -1.12 -12.09
CA ALA A 59 4.63 -1.35 -12.00
C ALA A 59 5.16 -1.89 -13.34
N THR A 60 6.38 -1.50 -13.70
CA THR A 60 7.15 -2.24 -14.71
C THR A 60 7.57 -3.59 -14.15
N GLU A 61 8.11 -4.49 -14.98
CA GLU A 61 8.65 -5.77 -14.51
C GLU A 61 9.68 -5.58 -13.37
N GLN A 62 10.64 -4.66 -13.56
CA GLN A 62 11.60 -4.32 -12.52
C GLN A 62 10.92 -3.71 -11.28
N GLY A 63 9.90 -2.86 -11.46
CA GLY A 63 9.13 -2.32 -10.35
C GLY A 63 8.40 -3.39 -9.55
N LEU A 64 7.85 -4.40 -10.23
CA LEU A 64 7.14 -5.50 -9.60
C LEU A 64 8.08 -6.34 -8.72
N GLU A 65 9.30 -6.62 -9.19
CA GLU A 65 10.32 -7.30 -8.37
C GLU A 65 10.61 -6.51 -7.08
N GLN A 66 10.77 -5.19 -7.18
CA GLN A 66 11.00 -4.35 -6.00
C GLN A 66 9.79 -4.35 -5.04
N LEU A 67 8.57 -4.33 -5.58
CA LEU A 67 7.34 -4.38 -4.79
C LEU A 67 7.17 -5.73 -4.07
N GLN A 68 7.57 -6.83 -4.71
CA GLN A 68 7.54 -8.17 -4.08
C GLN A 68 8.52 -8.26 -2.92
N LEU A 69 9.75 -7.78 -3.09
CA LEU A 69 10.74 -7.71 -2.00
C LEU A 69 10.24 -6.87 -0.82
N LEU A 70 9.58 -5.74 -1.12
CA LEU A 70 9.00 -4.89 -0.09
C LEU A 70 7.80 -5.57 0.61
N GLU A 71 6.96 -6.28 -0.14
CA GLU A 71 5.83 -7.05 0.42
C GLU A 71 6.30 -8.16 1.36
N GLU A 72 7.35 -8.89 1.00
CA GLU A 72 7.98 -9.90 1.85
C GLU A 72 8.56 -9.28 3.12
N ALA A 73 9.27 -8.15 3.00
CA ALA A 73 9.80 -7.42 4.13
C ALA A 73 8.67 -6.96 5.08
N VAL A 74 7.57 -6.43 4.54
CA VAL A 74 6.41 -5.98 5.36
C VAL A 74 5.71 -7.15 6.04
N SER A 75 5.60 -8.28 5.35
CA SER A 75 4.96 -9.48 5.89
C SER A 75 5.78 -10.14 7.01
N THR A 76 7.10 -9.91 7.02
CA THR A 76 8.03 -10.48 8.01
C THR A 76 8.39 -9.52 9.15
N LEU A 77 7.96 -8.25 9.08
CA LEU A 77 8.10 -7.31 10.20
C LEU A 77 7.51 -7.94 11.46
N GLN A 78 8.29 -7.97 12.54
CA GLN A 78 7.84 -8.29 13.90
C GLN A 78 7.90 -7.00 14.71
N GLY A 79 6.83 -6.69 15.45
CA GLY A 79 6.75 -5.53 16.33
C GLY A 79 7.10 -5.84 17.77
#